data_AF-A0A2V3A6S1-F1
#
_entry.id   AF-A0A2V3A6S1-F1
#
_cell.length_a   1.000
_cell.length_b   1.000
_cell.length_c   1.000
_cell.angle_alpha   90.00
_cell.angle_beta   90.00
_cell.angle_gamma   90.00
#
_symmetry.space_group_name_H-M   'P 1'
#
loop_
_entity.id
_entity.type
_entity.pdbx_description
1 polymer ?
#
loop_
_entity_poly.entity_id
_entity_poly.type
_entity_poly.pdbx_seq_one_letter_code
_entity_poly.pdbx_strand_id
1 'polypeptide(L)'
;MMLLDGMLTATLSHIIEVKFTDNINFLGIIAGAATLAGIIQAIRWGVAPFIVMKIGNMLDKTEQKNFILSIFLASAFLLYFIIPMNVPILIWLPIIFIHLLVASVLTTIMDDIVTGYSSRVPNKVLIMTTFTIIVDLAAALGPMIGYTLEQKIGLANLFWLAGAICLFLTVLWITLGNEKSK
;
A
#
# COMPACT_ATOMS: atom_id res chain seq x y z
N MET A 1 3.36 -3.96 4.64
CA MET A 1 2.83 -3.06 3.59
C MET A 1 3.30 -3.46 2.20
N MET A 2 4.60 -3.67 1.98
CA MET A 2 5.13 -3.96 0.63
C MET A 2 4.53 -5.18 -0.08
N LEU A 3 4.15 -6.23 0.66
CA LEU A 3 3.41 -7.35 0.08
C LEU A 3 2.06 -6.90 -0.51
N LEU A 4 1.32 -6.05 0.21
CA LEU A 4 0.01 -5.55 -0.20
C LEU A 4 0.10 -4.52 -1.33
N ASP A 5 1.15 -3.69 -1.35
CA ASP A 5 1.43 -2.76 -2.47
C ASP A 5 1.88 -3.52 -3.73
N GLY A 6 2.72 -4.55 -3.58
CA GLY A 6 3.14 -5.43 -4.67
C GLY A 6 1.97 -6.20 -5.27
N MET A 7 1.09 -6.73 -4.43
CA MET A 7 -0.18 -7.33 -4.86
C MET A 7 -1.02 -6.35 -5.68
N LEU A 8 -1.34 -5.18 -5.12
CA LEU A 8 -2.22 -4.20 -5.77
C LEU A 8 -1.62 -3.67 -7.08
N THR A 9 -0.31 -3.41 -7.11
CA THR A 9 0.38 -2.91 -8.31
C THR A 9 0.36 -3.97 -9.41
N ALA A 10 0.54 -5.24 -9.06
CA ALA A 10 0.49 -6.34 -10.01
C ALA A 10 -0.90 -6.58 -10.57
N THR A 11 -1.95 -6.46 -9.75
CA THR A 11 -3.35 -6.67 -10.18
C THR A 11 -3.98 -5.41 -10.78
N LEU A 12 -3.31 -4.25 -10.74
CA LEU A 12 -3.89 -2.95 -11.11
C LEU A 12 -4.51 -2.93 -12.51
N SER A 13 -3.78 -3.43 -13.51
CA SER A 13 -4.27 -3.51 -14.89
C SER A 13 -5.50 -4.41 -15.00
N HIS A 14 -5.52 -5.53 -14.29
CA HIS A 14 -6.64 -6.47 -14.32
C HIS A 14 -7.89 -5.90 -13.62
N ILE A 15 -7.71 -5.18 -12.51
CA ILE A 15 -8.80 -4.50 -11.82
C ILE A 15 -9.43 -3.44 -12.73
N ILE A 16 -8.59 -2.67 -13.43
CA ILE A 16 -9.06 -1.68 -14.40
C ILE A 16 -9.83 -2.40 -15.52
N GLU A 17 -9.32 -3.49 -16.06
CA GLU A 17 -10.02 -4.29 -17.08
C GLU A 17 -11.43 -4.73 -16.61
N VAL A 18 -11.54 -5.34 -15.42
CA VAL A 18 -12.82 -5.78 -14.84
C VAL A 18 -13.80 -4.62 -14.66
N LYS A 19 -13.32 -3.41 -14.32
CA LYS A 19 -14.14 -2.20 -14.19
C LYS A 19 -14.53 -1.56 -15.54
N PHE A 20 -13.77 -1.79 -16.61
CA PHE A 20 -13.96 -1.17 -17.93
C PHE A 20 -14.71 -2.04 -18.95
N THR A 21 -15.02 -3.30 -18.63
CA THR A 21 -15.56 -4.28 -19.60
C THR A 21 -17.01 -4.00 -20.08
N ASP A 22 -17.71 -3.00 -19.53
CA ASP A 22 -19.11 -2.73 -19.90
C ASP A 22 -19.31 -2.23 -21.36
N ASN A 23 -18.28 -1.86 -22.13
CA ASN A 23 -18.44 -1.46 -23.54
C ASN A 23 -17.20 -1.72 -24.42
N ILE A 24 -17.30 -2.68 -25.34
CA ILE A 24 -16.61 -2.75 -26.66
C ILE A 24 -15.12 -3.17 -26.71
N ASN A 25 -14.83 -4.16 -27.57
CA ASN A 25 -13.53 -4.64 -28.08
C ASN A 25 -12.44 -5.03 -27.05
N PHE A 26 -12.31 -6.34 -26.81
CA PHE A 26 -11.40 -7.00 -25.86
C PHE A 26 -9.94 -6.52 -25.96
N LEU A 27 -9.41 -6.36 -27.18
CA LEU A 27 -8.02 -5.93 -27.39
C LEU A 27 -7.78 -4.44 -27.08
N GLY A 28 -8.78 -3.59 -27.33
CA GLY A 28 -8.72 -2.16 -27.04
C GLY A 28 -8.84 -1.85 -25.55
N ILE A 29 -9.65 -2.63 -24.83
CA ILE A 29 -9.82 -2.53 -23.37
C ILE A 29 -8.54 -2.95 -22.64
N ILE A 30 -7.92 -4.08 -23.02
CA ILE A 30 -6.67 -4.55 -22.39
C ILE A 30 -5.54 -3.53 -22.59
N ALA A 31 -5.40 -3.02 -23.82
CA ALA A 31 -4.43 -1.97 -24.13
C ALA A 31 -4.74 -0.68 -23.34
N GLY A 32 -6.00 -0.30 -23.21
CA GLY A 32 -6.44 0.84 -22.42
C GLY A 32 -6.18 0.68 -20.92
N ALA A 33 -6.45 -0.51 -20.36
CA ALA A 33 -6.27 -0.80 -18.94
C ALA A 33 -4.80 -0.82 -18.54
N ALA A 34 -3.95 -1.46 -19.34
CA ALA A 34 -2.51 -1.45 -19.14
C ALA A 34 -1.92 -0.03 -19.30
N THR A 35 -2.40 0.73 -20.29
CA THR A 35 -1.99 2.13 -20.50
C THR A 35 -2.39 3.00 -19.31
N LEU A 36 -3.63 2.87 -18.83
CA LEU A 36 -4.14 3.62 -17.68
C LEU A 36 -3.36 3.28 -16.40
N ALA A 37 -3.13 2.00 -16.14
CA ALA A 37 -2.29 1.56 -15.04
C ALA A 37 -0.88 2.18 -15.13
N GLY A 38 -0.26 2.15 -16.32
CA GLY A 38 1.04 2.75 -16.58
C GLY A 38 1.06 4.27 -16.34
N ILE A 39 0.04 5.00 -16.81
CA ILE A 39 -0.10 6.44 -16.59
C ILE A 39 -0.23 6.75 -15.09
N ILE A 40 -1.11 6.04 -14.37
CA ILE A 40 -1.29 6.21 -12.93
C ILE A 40 0.03 5.96 -12.19
N GLN A 41 0.76 4.91 -12.55
CA GLN A 41 2.04 4.59 -11.94
C GLN A 41 3.11 5.65 -12.27
N ALA A 42 3.16 6.16 -13.50
CA ALA A 42 4.08 7.24 -13.87
C ALA A 42 3.79 8.52 -13.07
N ILE A 43 2.51 8.89 -12.93
CA ILE A 43 2.11 10.03 -12.10
C ILE A 43 2.47 9.77 -10.63
N ARG A 44 2.25 8.56 -10.11
CA ARG A 44 2.66 8.16 -8.75
C ARG A 44 4.14 8.40 -8.55
N TRP A 45 4.99 7.96 -9.48
CA TRP A 45 6.45 8.13 -9.40
C TRP A 45 6.86 9.61 -9.42
N GLY A 46 6.14 10.44 -10.17
CA GLY A 46 6.36 11.89 -10.16
C GLY A 46 5.93 12.56 -8.85
N VAL A 47 4.79 12.17 -8.28
CA VAL A 47 4.17 12.88 -7.13
C VAL A 47 4.64 12.33 -5.78
N ALA A 48 4.85 11.02 -5.66
CA ALA A 48 5.18 10.35 -4.40
C ALA A 48 6.42 10.93 -3.71
N PRO A 49 7.55 11.24 -4.39
CA PRO A 49 8.73 11.82 -3.74
C PRO A 49 8.41 13.11 -2.97
N PHE A 50 7.59 13.99 -3.54
CA PHE A 50 7.21 15.26 -2.88
C PHE A 50 6.38 15.04 -1.62
N ILE A 51 5.45 14.09 -1.67
CA ILE A 51 4.60 13.75 -0.52
C ILE A 51 5.44 13.07 0.57
N VAL A 52 6.24 12.08 0.17
CA VAL A 52 7.12 11.32 1.06
C VAL A 52 8.12 12.22 1.76
N MET A 53 8.75 13.19 1.07
CA MET A 53 9.63 14.18 1.70
C MET A 53 8.91 15.01 2.76
N LYS A 54 7.67 15.46 2.48
CA LYS A 54 6.88 16.24 3.44
C LYS A 54 6.51 15.42 4.67
N ILE A 55 6.14 14.14 4.49
CA ILE A 55 5.84 13.24 5.60
C ILE A 55 7.10 12.89 6.39
N GLY A 56 8.23 12.62 5.74
CA GLY A 56 9.53 12.39 6.40
C GLY A 56 9.91 13.55 7.33
N ASN A 57 9.86 14.78 6.83
CA ASN A 57 10.11 15.98 7.64
C ASN A 57 9.15 16.15 8.83
N MET A 58 7.92 15.63 8.72
CA MET A 58 6.95 15.63 9.81
C MET A 58 7.27 14.53 10.84
N LEU A 59 7.69 13.34 10.38
CA LEU A 59 8.08 12.22 11.22
C LEU A 59 9.34 12.52 12.02
N ASP A 60 10.32 13.22 11.45
CA ASP A 60 11.53 13.61 12.17
C ASP A 60 11.26 14.52 13.37
N LYS A 61 10.14 15.27 13.33
CA LYS A 61 9.75 16.22 14.38
C LYS A 61 8.80 15.64 15.42
N THR A 62 8.35 14.40 15.25
CA THR A 62 7.35 13.79 16.13
C THR A 62 7.88 12.52 16.77
N GLU A 63 7.63 12.37 18.06
CA GLU A 63 7.94 11.14 18.79
C GLU A 63 6.83 10.09 18.62
N GLN A 64 5.65 10.49 18.13
CA GLN A 64 4.47 9.64 17.99
C GLN A 64 4.37 8.95 16.63
N LYS A 65 5.49 8.44 16.10
CA LYS A 65 5.57 7.77 14.78
C LYS A 65 4.58 6.61 14.65
N ASN A 66 4.39 5.84 15.72
CA ASN A 66 3.44 4.71 15.77
C ASN A 66 1.98 5.14 15.60
N PHE A 67 1.61 6.31 16.15
CA PHE A 67 0.26 6.85 16.00
C PHE A 67 0.00 7.31 14.57
N ILE A 68 0.98 7.99 13.95
CA ILE A 68 0.91 8.41 12.55
C ILE A 68 0.81 7.19 11.62
N LEU A 69 1.63 6.16 11.87
CA LEU A 69 1.53 4.88 11.16
C LEU A 69 0.11 4.30 11.24
N SER A 70 -0.50 4.32 12.43
CA SER A 70 -1.85 3.80 12.65
C SER A 70 -2.91 4.59 11.89
N ILE A 71 -2.80 5.93 11.82
CA ILE A 71 -3.69 6.77 11.01
C ILE A 71 -3.63 6.38 9.53
N PHE A 72 -2.44 6.19 8.98
CA PHE A 72 -2.27 5.80 7.58
C PHE A 72 -2.68 4.34 7.32
N LEU A 73 -2.56 3.44 8.31
CA LEU A 73 -3.09 2.08 8.20
C LEU A 73 -4.63 2.07 8.21
N ALA A 74 -5.25 2.92 9.04
CA ALA A 74 -6.70 3.09 9.05
C ALA A 74 -7.21 3.67 7.74
N SER A 75 -6.50 4.64 7.15
CA SER A 75 -6.87 5.19 5.84
C SER A 75 -6.71 4.13 4.73
N ALA A 76 -5.63 3.33 4.75
CA ALA A 76 -5.46 2.22 3.82
C ALA A 76 -6.58 1.17 3.95
N PHE A 77 -7.03 0.86 5.18
CA PHE A 77 -8.18 -0.02 5.40
C PHE A 77 -9.44 0.51 4.72
N LEU A 78 -9.79 1.78 4.95
CA LEU A 78 -10.97 2.39 4.33
C LEU A 78 -10.89 2.36 2.80
N LEU A 79 -9.73 2.67 2.24
CA LEU A 79 -9.52 2.65 0.78
C LEU A 79 -9.65 1.23 0.22
N TYR A 80 -9.02 0.23 0.85
CA TYR A 80 -9.17 -1.17 0.46
C TYR A 80 -10.61 -1.67 0.55
N PHE A 81 -11.41 -1.16 1.50
CA PHE A 81 -12.82 -1.52 1.62
C PHE A 81 -13.68 -0.90 0.48
N ILE A 82 -13.33 0.32 0.05
CA ILE A 82 -14.06 1.07 -0.98
C ILE A 82 -13.70 0.63 -2.40
N ILE A 83 -12.43 0.31 -2.69
CA ILE A 83 -11.95 -0.09 -4.03
C ILE A 83 -12.81 -1.15 -4.73
N PRO A 84 -13.24 -2.25 -4.08
CA PRO A 84 -14.06 -3.28 -4.74
C PRO A 84 -15.53 -2.87 -4.92
N MET A 85 -16.00 -1.79 -4.28
CA MET A 85 -17.39 -1.34 -4.40
C MET A 85 -17.71 -0.82 -5.81
N ASN A 86 -19.00 -0.82 -6.15
CA ASN A 86 -19.46 -0.32 -7.44
C ASN A 86 -19.55 1.22 -7.41
N VAL A 87 -18.41 1.87 -7.67
CA VAL A 87 -18.25 3.33 -7.69
C VAL A 87 -18.01 3.80 -9.13
N PRO A 88 -18.58 4.96 -9.55
CA PRO A 88 -18.33 5.52 -10.87
C PRO A 88 -16.83 5.70 -11.16
N ILE A 89 -16.41 5.43 -12.39
CA ILE A 89 -14.98 5.42 -12.76
C ILE A 89 -14.25 6.73 -12.44
N LEU A 90 -14.91 7.86 -12.62
CA LEU A 90 -14.35 9.19 -12.37
C LEU A 90 -14.03 9.43 -10.89
N ILE A 91 -14.72 8.73 -9.99
CA ILE A 91 -14.50 8.76 -8.53
C ILE A 91 -13.54 7.64 -8.12
N TRP A 92 -13.63 6.49 -8.78
CA TRP A 92 -12.82 5.32 -8.49
C TRP A 92 -11.32 5.51 -8.82
N LEU A 93 -11.01 6.21 -9.91
CA LEU A 93 -9.63 6.45 -10.34
C LEU A 93 -8.83 7.30 -9.32
N PRO A 94 -9.35 8.44 -8.81
CA PRO A 94 -8.72 9.15 -7.69
C PRO A 94 -8.55 8.31 -6.43
N ILE A 95 -9.51 7.43 -6.09
CA ILE A 95 -9.43 6.57 -4.90
C ILE A 95 -8.23 5.64 -4.98
N ILE A 96 -8.03 4.97 -6.13
CA ILE A 96 -6.85 4.13 -6.35
C ILE A 96 -5.56 4.95 -6.27
N PHE A 97 -5.55 6.14 -6.88
CA PHE A 97 -4.36 6.99 -6.84
C PHE A 97 -4.01 7.41 -5.40
N ILE A 98 -5.00 7.82 -4.61
CA ILE A 98 -4.82 8.15 -3.19
C ILE A 98 -4.31 6.92 -2.43
N HIS A 99 -4.85 5.73 -2.70
CA HIS A 99 -4.39 4.48 -2.10
C HIS A 99 -2.90 4.20 -2.38
N LEU A 100 -2.49 4.37 -3.64
CA LEU A 100 -1.10 4.23 -4.07
C LEU A 100 -0.15 5.23 -3.36
N LEU A 101 -0.63 6.45 -3.10
CA LEU A 101 0.12 7.44 -2.33
C LEU A 101 0.18 7.09 -0.84
N VAL A 102 -0.93 6.66 -0.24
CA VAL A 102 -0.97 6.17 1.14
C VAL A 102 -0.02 4.98 1.33
N ALA A 103 0.02 4.05 0.37
CA ALA A 103 0.96 2.93 0.39
C ALA A 103 2.42 3.38 0.38
N SER A 104 2.74 4.41 -0.42
CA SER A 104 4.08 4.99 -0.49
C SER A 104 4.46 5.64 0.84
N VAL A 105 3.54 6.39 1.45
CA VAL A 105 3.75 7.02 2.76
C VAL A 105 3.92 5.99 3.87
N LEU A 106 3.11 4.93 3.89
CA LEU A 106 3.23 3.83 4.86
C LEU A 106 4.61 3.15 4.80
N THR A 107 5.13 2.95 3.60
CA THR A 107 6.48 2.41 3.41
C THR A 107 7.52 3.36 4.00
N THR A 108 7.45 4.66 3.72
CA THR A 108 8.35 5.66 4.30
C THR A 108 8.30 5.69 5.83
N ILE A 109 7.10 5.66 6.42
CA ILE A 109 6.96 5.65 7.88
C ILE A 109 7.63 4.40 8.46
N MET A 110 7.47 3.25 7.81
CA MET A 110 8.09 2.00 8.27
C MET A 110 9.62 2.06 8.17
N ASP A 111 10.16 2.56 7.05
CA ASP A 111 11.61 2.71 6.84
C ASP A 111 12.22 3.64 7.90
N ASP A 112 11.54 4.74 8.23
CA ASP A 112 11.95 5.68 9.26
C ASP A 112 11.89 5.08 10.67
N ILE A 113 10.85 4.31 11.02
CA ILE A 113 10.77 3.61 12.32
C ILE A 113 11.90 2.60 12.46
N VAL A 114 12.15 1.77 11.44
CA VAL A 114 13.20 0.74 11.47
C VAL A 114 14.59 1.36 11.52
N THR A 115 14.85 2.40 10.73
CA THR A 115 16.13 3.13 10.74
C THR A 115 16.35 3.85 12.08
N GLY A 116 15.30 4.47 12.62
CA GLY A 116 15.32 5.10 13.93
C GLY A 116 15.65 4.11 15.05
N TYR A 117 15.10 2.89 15.01
CA TYR A 117 15.43 1.83 15.97
C TYR A 117 16.86 1.29 15.76
N SER A 118 17.23 0.98 14.52
CA SER A 118 18.53 0.37 14.20
C SER A 118 19.71 1.27 14.55
N SER A 119 19.55 2.60 14.43
CA SER A 119 20.58 3.58 14.81
C SER A 119 20.95 3.58 16.29
N ARG A 120 20.08 3.06 17.17
CA ARG A 120 20.24 3.07 18.63
C ARG A 120 20.82 1.76 19.19
N VAL A 121 21.08 0.77 18.34
CA VAL A 121 21.55 -0.56 18.76
C VAL A 121 22.85 -0.94 18.04
N PRO A 122 23.74 -1.72 18.67
CA PRO A 122 25.03 -2.07 18.09
C PRO A 122 24.92 -2.91 16.80
N ASN A 123 23.87 -3.75 16.69
CA ASN A 123 23.67 -4.67 15.57
C ASN A 123 22.94 -4.03 14.36
N LYS A 124 23.13 -2.73 14.12
CA LYS A 124 22.41 -1.97 13.08
C LYS A 124 22.48 -2.61 11.69
N VAL A 125 23.63 -3.16 11.31
CA VAL A 125 23.83 -3.79 9.99
C VAL A 125 22.94 -5.02 9.85
N LEU A 126 22.94 -5.91 10.85
CA LEU A 126 22.13 -7.12 10.84
C LEU A 126 20.64 -6.79 10.71
N ILE A 127 20.14 -5.83 11.51
CA ILE A 127 18.73 -5.43 11.49
C ILE A 127 18.33 -4.88 10.13
N MET A 128 19.13 -3.96 9.57
CA MET A 128 18.85 -3.37 8.26
C MET A 128 18.90 -4.42 7.15
N THR A 129 19.90 -5.32 7.16
CA THR A 129 19.99 -6.40 6.18
C THR A 129 18.79 -7.35 6.26
N THR A 130 18.40 -7.79 7.45
CA THR A 130 17.21 -8.65 7.60
C THR A 130 15.94 -7.93 7.18
N PHE A 131 15.78 -6.64 7.52
CA PHE A 131 14.64 -5.85 7.09
C PHE A 131 14.56 -5.75 5.57
N THR A 132 15.66 -5.41 4.89
CA THR A 132 15.71 -5.35 3.42
C THR A 132 15.39 -6.70 2.77
N ILE A 133 15.92 -7.83 3.30
CA ILE A 133 15.58 -9.17 2.81
C ILE A 133 14.07 -9.44 2.91
N ILE A 134 13.44 -9.10 4.04
CA ILE A 134 11.99 -9.28 4.24
C ILE A 134 11.20 -8.40 3.26
N VAL A 135 11.64 -7.16 3.07
CA VAL A 135 11.07 -6.17 2.15
C VAL A 135 11.11 -6.68 0.70
N ASP A 136 12.27 -7.12 0.24
CA ASP A 136 12.47 -7.62 -1.13
C ASP A 136 11.65 -8.89 -1.36
N LEU A 137 11.64 -9.79 -0.39
CA LEU A 137 10.83 -11.01 -0.44
C LEU A 137 9.33 -10.68 -0.50
N ALA A 138 8.86 -9.74 0.30
CA ALA A 138 7.48 -9.30 0.31
C ALA A 138 7.07 -8.68 -1.04
N ALA A 139 7.94 -7.86 -1.65
CA ALA A 139 7.71 -7.26 -2.96
C ALA A 139 7.66 -8.31 -4.08
N ALA A 140 8.49 -9.35 -4.01
CA ALA A 140 8.49 -10.46 -4.97
C ALA A 140 7.29 -11.40 -4.80
N LEU A 141 6.91 -11.71 -3.55
CA LEU A 141 5.79 -12.60 -3.26
C LEU A 141 4.42 -11.93 -3.39
N GLY A 142 4.34 -10.60 -3.24
CA GLY A 142 3.08 -9.84 -3.34
C GLY A 142 2.28 -10.15 -4.60
N PRO A 143 2.85 -10.03 -5.81
CA PRO A 143 2.19 -10.41 -7.06
C PRO A 143 1.75 -11.87 -7.10
N MET A 144 2.62 -12.80 -6.69
CA MET A 144 2.35 -14.24 -6.74
C MET A 144 1.17 -14.62 -5.84
N ILE A 145 1.18 -14.14 -4.60
CA ILE A 145 0.09 -14.35 -3.62
C ILE A 145 -1.18 -13.65 -4.10
N GLY A 146 -1.05 -12.43 -4.63
CA GLY A 146 -2.15 -11.65 -5.18
C GLY A 146 -2.97 -12.41 -6.22
N TYR A 147 -2.32 -12.80 -7.32
CA TYR A 147 -2.98 -13.54 -8.40
C TYR A 147 -3.50 -14.91 -7.96
N THR A 148 -2.74 -15.63 -7.11
CA THR A 148 -3.15 -16.95 -6.64
C THR A 148 -4.38 -16.88 -5.73
N LEU A 149 -4.44 -15.91 -4.83
CA LEU A 149 -5.59 -15.72 -3.95
C LEU A 149 -6.77 -15.15 -4.72
N GLU A 150 -6.54 -14.18 -5.61
CA GLU A 150 -7.59 -13.62 -6.46
C GLU A 150 -8.37 -14.71 -7.19
N GLN A 151 -7.68 -15.68 -7.81
CA GLN A 151 -8.33 -16.80 -8.50
C GLN A 151 -9.17 -17.69 -7.59
N LYS A 152 -8.84 -17.78 -6.29
CA LYS A 152 -9.51 -18.66 -5.33
C LYS A 152 -10.68 -18.00 -4.61
N ILE A 153 -10.51 -16.76 -4.17
CA ILE A 153 -11.48 -16.05 -3.33
C ILE A 153 -12.17 -14.89 -4.07
N GLY A 154 -11.70 -14.53 -5.26
CA GLY A 154 -12.19 -13.39 -6.03
C GLY A 154 -11.57 -12.06 -5.59
N LEU A 155 -11.60 -11.09 -6.51
CA LEU A 155 -10.96 -9.80 -6.35
C LEU A 155 -11.50 -8.97 -5.17
N ALA A 156 -12.82 -8.96 -4.97
CA ALA A 156 -13.44 -8.20 -3.87
C ALA A 156 -13.02 -8.73 -2.48
N ASN A 157 -13.04 -10.05 -2.30
CA ASN A 157 -12.64 -10.68 -1.04
C ASN A 157 -11.15 -10.50 -0.76
N LEU A 158 -10.30 -10.51 -1.80
CA LEU A 158 -8.88 -10.21 -1.68
C LEU A 158 -8.66 -8.80 -1.10
N PHE A 159 -9.39 -7.81 -1.60
CA PHE A 159 -9.32 -6.44 -1.10
C PHE A 159 -9.83 -6.29 0.33
N TRP A 160 -10.95 -6.93 0.66
CA TRP A 160 -11.44 -6.92 2.04
C TRP A 160 -10.49 -7.61 3.01
N LEU A 161 -9.84 -8.70 2.59
CA LEU A 161 -8.81 -9.37 3.38
C LEU A 161 -7.60 -8.45 3.60
N ALA A 162 -7.12 -7.77 2.56
CA ALA A 162 -6.04 -6.79 2.68
C ALA A 162 -6.42 -5.64 3.63
N GLY A 163 -7.65 -5.13 3.51
CA GLY A 163 -8.21 -4.15 4.43
C GLY A 163 -8.25 -4.66 5.88
N ALA A 164 -8.73 -5.89 6.10
CA ALA A 164 -8.78 -6.50 7.43
C ALA A 164 -7.38 -6.63 8.06
N ILE A 165 -6.37 -6.97 7.26
CA ILE A 165 -4.96 -6.98 7.70
C ILE A 165 -4.52 -5.57 8.11
N CYS A 166 -4.82 -4.55 7.32
CA CYS A 166 -4.51 -3.15 7.66
C CYS A 166 -5.22 -2.71 8.96
N LEU A 167 -6.48 -3.10 9.16
CA LEU A 167 -7.22 -2.79 10.38
C LEU A 167 -6.61 -3.49 11.61
N PHE A 168 -6.27 -4.78 11.48
CA PHE A 168 -5.59 -5.53 12.53
C PHE A 168 -4.25 -4.88 12.92
N LEU A 169 -3.44 -4.50 11.93
CA LEU A 169 -2.19 -3.79 12.16
C LEU A 169 -2.42 -2.42 12.81
N THR A 170 -3.48 -1.70 12.42
CA THR A 170 -3.85 -0.41 13.05
C THR A 170 -4.05 -0.59 14.55
N VAL A 171 -4.83 -1.59 14.95
CA VAL A 171 -5.10 -1.87 16.37
C VAL A 171 -3.81 -2.22 17.11
N LEU A 172 -2.98 -3.10 16.53
CA LEU A 172 -1.70 -3.49 17.12
C LEU A 172 -0.76 -2.31 17.35
N TRP A 173 -0.64 -1.40 16.38
CA TRP A 173 0.27 -0.25 16.49
C TRP A 173 -0.23 0.82 17.46
N ILE A 174 -1.55 0.98 17.61
CA ILE A 174 -2.13 1.83 18.66
C ILE A 174 -1.83 1.25 20.04
N THR A 175 -2.03 -0.05 20.25
CA THR A 175 -1.79 -0.68 21.55
C THR A 175 -0.31 -0.63 21.95
N LEU A 176 0.59 -0.94 21.03
CA LEU A 176 2.04 -0.89 21.27
C LEU A 176 2.57 0.53 21.44
N GLY A 177 1.95 1.52 20.79
CA GLY A 177 2.27 2.94 20.97
C GLY A 177 1.93 3.45 22.37
N ASN A 178 0.82 2.99 22.96
CA ASN A 178 0.39 3.40 24.28
C ASN A 178 1.25 2.82 25.42
N GLU A 179 1.84 1.63 25.24
CA GLU A 179 2.69 1.01 26.26
C GLU A 179 4.04 1.71 26.45
N LYS A 180 4.57 2.38 25.42
CA LYS A 180 5.85 3.13 25.52
C LYS A 180 5.69 4.56 26.03
N SER A 181 4.45 5.03 26.21
CA SER A 181 4.11 6.37 26.73
C SER A 181 3.75 6.37 28.22
N LYS A 182 3.76 5.20 28.88
CA LYS A 182 3.61 5.05 30.34
C LYS A 182 4.94 4.66 30.96
#